data_AF-A0A925CSC8-F1
#
_entry.id   AF-A0A925CSC8-F1
#
_cell.length_a   1.000
_cell.length_b   1.000
_cell.length_c   1.000
_cell.angle_alpha   90.00
_cell.angle_beta   90.00
_cell.angle_gamma   90.00
#
_symmetry.space_group_name_H-M   'P 1'
#
loop_
_entity.id
_entity.type
_entity.pdbx_description
1 polymer ?
#
loop_
_entity_poly.entity_id
_entity_poly.type
_entity_poly.pdbx_seq_one_letter_code
_entity_poly.pdbx_strand_id
1 'polypeptide(L)'
;MSAPPLSIAILGNDAFLAALPALPVQLMHAALAAGFDAVVPASLGDELVAGEILRLAQLRGRRPVVQCACPYALSQLCKREANLADVTVAVAPAAVALARALRLEQPDPQHISYIGACPGAQDSSIDLQIMPDAFLRGLEQKGIVVRTQPEIFTDRLPPDRRRFLSLPGGAPRPQLVESLLRRNVVTLGGRMNPLLAVADALFDGGATMIDPAGAYHCACAGSDGERSAAEGRLAIERLEPARAGSQIFEAPPWLDLRPTMPDADTIDEGAPRETPVAFADAARIDFVVPDGDRTMAAAQPAQADAARRMYALGVRTARKRVPQAPPGADSVAQAPDPHVPPTSPSLRAQPIDREVPRAESRESFADLIADALPPPVRRTQSVDDLFRRD
;
A
#
# COMPACT_ATOMS: atom_id res chain seq x y z
N MET A 1 24.11 29.88 -10.84
CA MET A 1 23.46 29.32 -9.64
C MET A 1 22.63 28.15 -10.10
N SER A 2 22.84 26.94 -9.55
CA SER A 2 22.01 25.78 -9.89
C SER A 2 20.59 26.02 -9.38
N ALA A 3 19.59 25.59 -10.14
CA ALA A 3 18.21 25.59 -9.65
C ALA A 3 18.11 24.77 -8.35
N PRO A 4 17.24 25.16 -7.40
CA PRO A 4 17.00 24.37 -6.20
C PRO A 4 16.47 22.99 -6.57
N PRO A 5 16.75 21.95 -5.77
CA PRO A 5 16.21 20.62 -6.02
C PRO A 5 14.68 20.64 -5.91
N LEU A 6 14.02 19.83 -6.74
CA LEU A 6 12.57 19.65 -6.73
C LEU A 6 12.13 19.00 -5.41
N SER A 7 11.30 19.68 -4.61
CA SER A 7 10.86 19.17 -3.31
C SER A 7 9.60 18.30 -3.45
N ILE A 8 9.68 17.03 -3.08
CA ILE A 8 8.59 16.05 -3.22
C ILE A 8 8.21 15.47 -1.85
N ALA A 9 6.92 15.49 -1.53
CA ALA A 9 6.38 14.79 -0.37
C ALA A 9 5.72 13.46 -0.77
N ILE A 10 6.11 12.37 -0.12
CA ILE A 10 5.39 11.10 -0.12
C ILE A 10 4.53 11.04 1.15
N LEU A 11 3.20 11.02 1.00
CA LEU A 11 2.27 10.89 2.13
C LEU A 11 1.99 9.42 2.44
N GLY A 12 2.40 8.97 3.63
CA GLY A 12 2.10 7.65 4.17
C GLY A 12 0.61 7.42 4.41
N ASN A 13 0.19 6.15 4.44
CA ASN A 13 -1.21 5.79 4.70
C ASN A 13 -1.66 6.25 6.09
N ASP A 14 -0.75 6.17 7.07
CA ASP A 14 -0.92 6.65 8.44
C ASP A 14 -0.99 8.18 8.53
N ALA A 15 -0.36 8.91 7.62
CA ALA A 15 -0.51 10.37 7.55
C ALA A 15 -1.94 10.79 7.17
N PHE A 16 -2.59 10.05 6.27
CA PHE A 16 -4.01 10.29 5.96
C PHE A 16 -4.93 9.98 7.14
N LEU A 17 -4.64 8.94 7.93
CA LEU A 17 -5.39 8.62 9.15
C LEU A 17 -5.19 9.69 10.22
N ALA A 18 -3.95 10.16 10.42
CA ALA A 18 -3.63 11.20 11.39
C ALA A 18 -4.29 12.55 11.07
N ALA A 19 -4.54 12.82 9.78
CA ALA A 19 -5.19 14.05 9.34
C ALA A 19 -6.72 14.03 9.48
N LEU A 20 -7.33 12.92 9.92
CA LEU A 20 -8.78 12.85 10.13
C LEU A 20 -9.25 13.95 11.11
N PRO A 21 -10.41 14.59 10.85
CA PRO A 21 -11.40 14.27 9.82
C PRO A 21 -11.20 14.97 8.47
N ALA A 22 -10.02 15.52 8.17
CA ALA A 22 -9.77 16.14 6.87
C ALA A 22 -9.80 15.10 5.73
N LEU A 23 -10.22 15.53 4.55
CA LEU A 23 -10.17 14.69 3.35
C LEU A 23 -8.72 14.52 2.88
N PRO A 24 -8.35 13.39 2.26
CA PRO A 24 -6.98 13.20 1.76
C PRO A 24 -6.49 14.27 0.78
N VAL A 25 -7.39 14.76 -0.08
CA VAL A 25 -7.14 15.88 -1.00
C VAL A 25 -6.76 17.15 -0.25
N GLN A 26 -7.35 17.40 0.91
CA GLN A 26 -7.04 18.56 1.74
C GLN A 26 -5.65 18.44 2.37
N LEU A 27 -5.26 17.25 2.83
CA LEU A 27 -3.88 17.01 3.31
C LEU A 27 -2.85 17.22 2.19
N MET A 28 -3.16 16.76 0.98
CA MET A 28 -2.29 16.99 -0.18
C MET A 28 -2.15 18.48 -0.52
N HIS A 29 -3.24 19.25 -0.49
CA HIS A 29 -3.20 20.70 -0.65
C HIS A 29 -2.44 21.39 0.47
N ALA A 30 -2.59 20.93 1.72
CA ALA A 30 -1.85 21.47 2.85
C ALA A 30 -0.34 21.26 2.68
N ALA A 31 0.08 20.09 2.17
CA ALA A 31 1.48 19.83 1.85
C ALA A 31 1.99 20.74 0.71
N LEU A 32 1.20 20.94 -0.35
CA LEU A 32 1.55 21.90 -1.40
C LEU A 32 1.68 23.33 -0.84
N ALA A 33 0.74 23.76 0.00
CA ALA A 33 0.77 25.05 0.68
C ALA A 33 1.98 25.20 1.63
N ALA A 34 2.48 24.09 2.17
CA ALA A 34 3.67 24.06 3.02
C ALA A 34 4.99 24.26 2.26
N GLY A 35 4.95 24.20 0.92
CA GLY A 35 6.09 24.48 0.04
C GLY A 35 6.62 23.28 -0.75
N PHE A 36 5.96 22.12 -0.73
CA PHE A 36 6.34 21.00 -1.60
C PHE A 36 5.93 21.29 -3.05
N ASP A 37 6.82 21.01 -4.01
CA ASP A 37 6.54 21.17 -5.44
C ASP A 37 5.62 20.06 -5.97
N ALA A 38 5.71 18.87 -5.39
CA ALA A 38 4.85 17.75 -5.70
C ALA A 38 4.50 16.92 -4.46
N VAL A 39 3.32 16.32 -4.47
CA VAL A 39 2.83 15.46 -3.38
C VAL A 39 2.26 14.19 -3.97
N VAL A 40 2.71 13.03 -3.51
CA VAL A 40 2.26 11.71 -3.97
C VAL A 40 1.82 10.81 -2.82
N PRO A 41 0.78 10.00 -2.99
CA PRO A 41 0.37 9.05 -1.96
C PRO A 41 1.27 7.81 -1.97
N ALA A 42 1.51 7.25 -0.79
CA ALA A 42 2.21 5.96 -0.64
C ALA A 42 1.48 4.79 -1.31
N SER A 43 0.19 4.94 -1.66
CA SER A 43 -0.57 3.93 -2.40
C SER A 43 0.08 3.55 -3.74
N LEU A 44 0.78 4.47 -4.41
CA LEU A 44 1.55 4.15 -5.62
C LEU A 44 2.75 3.22 -5.32
N GLY A 45 3.42 3.44 -4.19
CA GLY A 45 4.48 2.56 -3.70
C GLY A 45 3.94 1.19 -3.28
N ASP A 46 2.77 1.15 -2.66
CA ASP A 46 2.09 -0.10 -2.29
C ASP A 46 1.78 -0.95 -3.54
N GLU A 47 1.40 -0.34 -4.66
CA GLU A 47 1.17 -1.05 -5.94
C GLU A 47 2.46 -1.66 -6.51
N LEU A 48 3.59 -0.92 -6.47
CA LEU A 48 4.90 -1.45 -6.88
C LEU A 48 5.28 -2.69 -6.06
N VAL A 49 5.15 -2.57 -4.75
CA VAL A 49 5.49 -3.61 -3.77
C VAL A 49 4.60 -4.84 -3.96
N ALA A 50 3.29 -4.65 -4.09
CA ALA A 50 2.36 -5.76 -4.31
C ALA A 50 2.65 -6.51 -5.63
N GLY A 51 2.94 -5.77 -6.71
CA GLY A 51 3.30 -6.37 -7.99
C GLY A 51 4.56 -7.23 -7.91
N GLU A 52 5.58 -6.73 -7.22
CA GLU A 52 6.84 -7.46 -7.03
C GLU A 52 6.67 -8.68 -6.12
N ILE A 53 5.88 -8.57 -5.05
CA ILE A 53 5.56 -9.71 -4.19
C ILE A 53 4.85 -10.80 -4.99
N LEU A 54 3.86 -10.45 -5.82
CA LEU A 54 3.17 -11.42 -6.69
C LEU A 54 4.15 -12.11 -7.64
N ARG A 55 5.03 -11.35 -8.28
CA ARG A 55 6.06 -11.87 -9.20
C ARG A 55 7.02 -12.83 -8.49
N LEU A 56 7.58 -12.43 -7.35
CA LEU A 56 8.52 -13.25 -6.58
C LEU A 56 7.84 -14.48 -5.97
N ALA A 57 6.61 -14.35 -5.47
CA ALA A 57 5.84 -15.47 -4.95
C ALA A 57 5.53 -16.51 -6.04
N GLN A 58 5.28 -16.08 -7.28
CA GLN A 58 5.10 -16.99 -8.42
C GLN A 58 6.34 -17.86 -8.65
N LEU A 59 7.55 -17.28 -8.54
CA LEU A 59 8.81 -18.01 -8.67
C LEU A 59 9.04 -19.04 -7.55
N ARG A 60 8.35 -18.91 -6.41
CA ARG A 60 8.41 -19.87 -5.28
C ARG A 60 7.50 -21.10 -5.47
N GLY A 61 6.77 -21.20 -6.59
CA GLY A 61 5.93 -22.35 -6.90
C GLY A 61 4.78 -22.53 -5.90
N ARG A 62 4.64 -23.73 -5.32
CA ARG A 62 3.59 -24.05 -4.32
C ARG A 62 4.07 -23.99 -2.87
N ARG A 63 5.28 -23.51 -2.60
CA ARG A 63 5.77 -23.37 -1.22
C ARG A 63 5.07 -22.20 -0.53
N PRO A 64 4.92 -22.27 0.81
CA PRO A 64 4.33 -21.18 1.54
C PRO A 64 5.27 -19.99 1.46
N VAL A 65 4.69 -18.80 1.42
CA VAL A 65 5.45 -17.56 1.32
C VAL A 65 5.01 -16.60 2.41
N VAL A 66 5.96 -16.00 3.11
CA VAL A 66 5.70 -14.85 3.98
C VAL A 66 5.94 -13.60 3.17
N GLN A 67 4.90 -12.81 2.92
CA GLN A 67 5.09 -11.51 2.27
C GLN A 67 5.62 -10.52 3.31
N CYS A 68 6.73 -9.85 3.02
CA CYS A 68 7.29 -8.88 3.96
C CYS A 68 7.97 -7.74 3.22
N ALA A 69 7.34 -6.56 3.25
CA ALA A 69 7.92 -5.34 2.68
C ALA A 69 8.75 -4.53 3.69
N CYS A 70 8.72 -4.88 4.98
CA CYS A 70 9.39 -4.10 6.02
C CYS A 70 10.70 -4.78 6.46
N PRO A 71 11.87 -4.14 6.30
CA PRO A 71 13.14 -4.74 6.72
C PRO A 71 13.23 -4.94 8.23
N TYR A 72 12.47 -4.18 9.03
CA TYR A 72 12.35 -4.42 10.47
C TYR A 72 11.54 -5.70 10.77
N ALA A 73 10.37 -5.87 10.15
CA ALA A 73 9.60 -7.12 10.31
C ALA A 73 10.40 -8.32 9.78
N LEU A 74 11.14 -8.14 8.68
CA LEU A 74 12.06 -9.14 8.14
C LEU A 74 13.16 -9.50 9.14
N SER A 75 13.80 -8.51 9.78
CA SER A 75 14.85 -8.81 10.78
C SER A 75 14.28 -9.60 11.95
N GLN A 76 13.06 -9.30 12.39
CA GLN A 76 12.37 -10.07 13.43
C GLN A 76 12.01 -11.50 12.97
N LEU A 77 11.55 -11.67 11.73
CA LEU A 77 11.27 -12.98 11.13
C LEU A 77 12.53 -13.85 10.96
N CYS A 78 13.68 -13.22 10.75
CA CYS A 78 14.96 -13.89 10.50
C CYS A 78 15.82 -14.07 11.76
N LYS A 79 15.34 -13.66 12.95
CA LYS A 79 16.08 -13.88 14.21
C LYS A 79 16.19 -15.38 14.58
N ARG A 80 17.27 -15.66 15.31
CA ARG A 80 17.91 -16.96 15.57
C ARG A 80 16.92 -18.07 15.95
N GLU A 81 16.92 -19.14 15.13
CA GLU A 81 16.54 -20.56 15.36
C GLU A 81 15.63 -21.16 14.26
N ALA A 82 14.80 -20.37 13.57
CA ALA A 82 13.85 -20.91 12.59
C ALA A 82 14.00 -20.37 11.15
N ASN A 83 15.00 -19.51 10.91
CA ASN A 83 15.38 -18.89 9.62
C ASN A 83 14.29 -18.92 8.53
N LEU A 84 13.30 -18.03 8.64
CA LEU A 84 12.25 -17.90 7.63
C LEU A 84 12.71 -17.23 6.33
N ALA A 85 14.00 -16.92 6.16
CA ALA A 85 14.50 -16.25 4.97
C ALA A 85 14.14 -17.00 3.68
N ASP A 86 14.15 -18.33 3.72
CA ASP A 86 13.87 -19.17 2.54
C ASP A 86 12.40 -19.13 2.09
N VAL A 87 11.47 -18.83 3.00
CA VAL A 87 10.04 -18.69 2.69
C VAL A 87 9.61 -17.23 2.60
N THR A 88 10.47 -16.29 2.97
CA THR A 88 10.11 -14.86 2.96
C THR A 88 10.34 -14.26 1.58
N VAL A 89 9.31 -13.61 1.05
CA VAL A 89 9.39 -12.71 -0.10
C VAL A 89 9.63 -11.32 0.46
N ALA A 90 10.91 -10.96 0.52
CA ALA A 90 11.36 -9.67 1.02
C ALA A 90 11.50 -8.65 -0.11
N VAL A 91 10.86 -7.50 0.05
CA VAL A 91 10.91 -6.37 -0.89
C VAL A 91 11.10 -5.07 -0.12
N ALA A 92 11.48 -3.99 -0.82
CA ALA A 92 11.58 -2.66 -0.22
C ALA A 92 10.22 -2.16 0.31
N PRO A 93 10.18 -1.36 1.37
CA PRO A 93 8.96 -0.70 1.83
C PRO A 93 8.36 0.18 0.75
N ALA A 94 7.03 0.35 0.77
CA ALA A 94 6.31 1.15 -0.23
C ALA A 94 6.87 2.57 -0.40
N ALA A 95 7.22 3.25 0.69
CA ALA A 95 7.84 4.58 0.64
C ALA A 95 9.18 4.56 -0.10
N VAL A 96 10.02 3.56 0.15
CA VAL A 96 11.33 3.39 -0.49
C VAL A 96 11.18 3.01 -1.96
N ALA A 97 10.27 2.07 -2.27
CA ALA A 97 9.96 1.67 -3.63
C ALA A 97 9.52 2.87 -4.47
N LEU A 98 8.63 3.71 -3.92
CA LEU A 98 8.17 4.92 -4.59
C LEU A 98 9.28 5.97 -4.72
N ALA A 99 10.07 6.22 -3.67
CA ALA A 99 11.19 7.15 -3.73
C ALA A 99 12.20 6.75 -4.81
N ARG A 100 12.58 5.47 -4.90
CA ARG A 100 13.45 4.95 -5.96
C ARG A 100 12.84 5.14 -7.35
N ALA A 101 11.54 4.90 -7.50
CA ALA A 101 10.86 5.13 -8.77
C ALA A 101 10.91 6.63 -9.16
N LEU A 102 10.63 7.54 -8.23
CA LEU A 102 10.68 8.98 -8.47
C LEU A 102 12.08 9.46 -8.89
N ARG A 103 13.13 8.94 -8.25
CA ARG A 103 14.53 9.25 -8.60
C ARG A 103 14.89 8.88 -10.03
N LEU A 104 14.32 7.79 -10.56
CA LEU A 104 14.61 7.33 -11.93
C LEU A 104 13.92 8.17 -13.00
N GLU A 105 12.84 8.86 -12.65
CA GLU A 105 12.00 9.56 -13.64
C GLU A 105 12.50 10.94 -14.01
N GLN A 106 13.16 11.65 -13.09
CA GLN A 106 13.64 13.00 -13.35
C GLN A 106 15.16 13.10 -13.23
N PRO A 107 15.83 13.67 -14.25
CA PRO A 107 17.27 13.93 -14.19
C PRO A 107 17.61 15.05 -13.20
N ASP A 108 16.65 15.91 -12.88
CA ASP A 108 16.84 17.02 -11.96
C ASP A 108 17.03 16.52 -10.52
N PRO A 109 17.92 17.14 -9.72
CA PRO A 109 18.05 16.84 -8.30
C PRO A 109 16.71 16.98 -7.59
N GLN A 110 16.33 15.99 -6.79
CA GLN A 110 15.09 16.00 -6.01
C GLN A 110 15.43 16.04 -4.53
N HIS A 111 14.55 16.61 -3.72
CA HIS A 111 14.53 16.43 -2.28
C HIS A 111 13.25 15.68 -1.91
N ILE A 112 13.35 14.40 -1.55
CA ILE A 112 12.21 13.52 -1.28
C ILE A 112 12.03 13.38 0.23
N SER A 113 10.92 13.91 0.73
CA SER A 113 10.49 13.73 2.11
C SER A 113 9.38 12.67 2.20
N TYR A 114 9.53 11.69 3.10
CA TYR A 114 8.47 10.77 3.47
C TYR A 114 7.77 11.24 4.74
N ILE A 115 6.46 11.44 4.67
CA ILE A 115 5.63 11.81 5.82
C ILE A 115 4.87 10.57 6.27
N GLY A 116 5.39 9.88 7.28
CA GLY A 116 4.83 8.63 7.80
C GLY A 116 5.74 7.89 8.79
N ALA A 117 5.16 6.95 9.52
CA ALA A 117 5.76 6.25 10.66
C ALA A 117 6.44 4.92 10.31
N CYS A 118 6.66 4.62 9.02
CA CYS A 118 7.28 3.37 8.61
C CYS A 118 8.75 3.33 9.09
N PRO A 119 9.15 2.40 9.98
CA PRO A 119 10.55 2.30 10.40
C PRO A 119 11.46 1.82 9.27
N GLY A 120 10.90 1.18 8.24
CA GLY A 120 11.63 0.76 7.06
C GLY A 120 11.97 1.87 6.08
N ALA A 121 11.48 3.11 6.28
CA ALA A 121 11.73 4.23 5.39
C ALA A 121 13.14 4.85 5.54
N GLN A 122 14.04 4.21 6.28
CA GLN A 122 15.45 4.60 6.41
C GLN A 122 16.25 4.08 5.21
N ASP A 123 16.18 4.80 4.09
CA ASP A 123 16.87 4.47 2.84
C ASP A 123 17.41 5.75 2.18
N SER A 124 18.57 5.68 1.53
CA SER A 124 19.20 6.84 0.90
C SER A 124 18.40 7.46 -0.26
N SER A 125 17.38 6.78 -0.77
CA SER A 125 16.44 7.39 -1.73
C SER A 125 15.52 8.43 -1.10
N ILE A 126 15.32 8.38 0.23
CA ILE A 126 14.51 9.30 1.03
C ILE A 126 15.47 10.24 1.78
N ASP A 127 15.39 11.54 1.51
CA ASP A 127 16.29 12.52 2.15
C ASP A 127 15.85 12.86 3.57
N LEU A 128 14.54 12.80 3.83
CA LEU A 128 13.95 13.17 5.10
C LEU A 128 12.72 12.33 5.43
N GLN A 129 12.63 11.83 6.66
CA GLN A 129 11.41 11.25 7.21
C GLN A 129 10.80 12.19 8.26
N ILE A 130 9.51 12.47 8.13
CA ILE A 130 8.74 13.31 9.05
C ILE A 130 7.58 12.47 9.62
N MET A 131 7.41 12.47 10.94
CA MET A 131 6.26 11.83 11.56
C MET A 131 4.96 12.59 11.25
N PRO A 132 3.81 11.91 11.05
CA PRO A 132 2.56 12.59 10.73
C PRO A 132 2.16 13.68 11.73
N ASP A 133 2.29 13.42 13.02
CA ASP A 133 1.96 14.37 14.09
C ASP A 133 2.88 15.61 14.05
N ALA A 134 4.18 15.40 13.81
CA ALA A 134 5.16 16.47 13.66
C ALA A 134 4.87 17.31 12.41
N PHE A 135 4.50 16.66 11.30
CA PHE A 135 4.11 17.35 10.07
C PHE A 135 2.86 18.22 10.28
N LEU A 136 1.80 17.67 10.88
CA LEU A 136 0.56 18.39 11.16
C LEU A 136 0.78 19.59 12.09
N ARG A 137 1.58 19.44 13.15
CA ARG A 137 1.98 20.58 14.00
C ARG A 137 2.76 21.64 13.22
N GLY A 138 3.65 21.22 12.32
CA GLY A 138 4.40 22.13 11.44
C GLY A 138 3.48 22.91 10.49
N LEU A 139 2.40 22.30 9.99
CA LEU A 139 1.38 23.00 9.19
C LEU A 139 0.65 24.06 10.02
N GLU A 140 0.22 23.71 11.24
CA GLU A 140 -0.45 24.64 12.15
C GLU A 140 0.42 25.84 12.50
N GLN A 141 1.72 25.62 12.77
CA GLN A 141 2.69 26.69 13.02
C GLN A 141 2.87 27.62 11.83
N LYS A 142 2.71 27.12 10.60
CA LYS A 142 2.69 27.92 9.37
C LYS A 142 1.33 28.60 9.10
N GLY A 143 0.35 28.44 9.99
CA GLY A 143 -1.01 28.95 9.80
C GLY A 143 -1.82 28.19 8.74
N ILE A 144 -1.39 26.98 8.35
CA ILE A 144 -2.05 26.14 7.36
C ILE A 144 -3.02 25.21 8.09
N VAL A 145 -4.31 25.52 8.00
CA VAL A 145 -5.36 24.64 8.53
C VAL A 145 -5.73 23.61 7.48
N VAL A 146 -5.49 22.32 7.74
CA VAL A 146 -5.72 21.23 6.77
C VAL A 146 -7.18 21.19 6.34
N ARG A 147 -8.12 21.27 7.29
CA ARG A 147 -9.56 21.16 7.02
C ARG A 147 -10.15 22.31 6.21
N THR A 148 -9.43 23.41 6.03
CA THR A 148 -9.89 24.55 5.22
C THR A 148 -9.27 24.55 3.82
N GLN A 149 -8.41 23.57 3.52
CA GLN A 149 -7.86 23.44 2.18
C GLN A 149 -8.95 23.01 1.18
N PRO A 150 -8.77 23.30 -0.12
CA PRO A 150 -9.74 22.91 -1.14
C PRO A 150 -10.03 21.39 -1.14
N GLU A 151 -11.26 21.02 -1.43
CA GLU A 151 -11.69 19.62 -1.49
C GLU A 151 -11.49 18.97 -2.87
N ILE A 152 -11.12 19.78 -3.87
CA ILE A 152 -10.88 19.34 -5.24
C ILE A 152 -9.61 20.01 -5.76
N PHE A 153 -8.98 19.41 -6.76
CA PHE A 153 -7.93 20.07 -7.52
C PHE A 153 -8.57 20.72 -8.77
N THR A 154 -8.42 22.04 -8.92
CA THR A 154 -8.92 22.78 -10.10
C THR A 154 -7.83 22.99 -11.15
N ASP A 155 -6.61 23.28 -10.69
CA ASP A 155 -5.54 23.77 -11.56
C ASP A 155 -4.43 22.74 -11.78
N ARG A 156 -4.56 21.57 -11.15
CA ARG A 156 -3.57 20.49 -11.15
C ARG A 156 -4.27 19.14 -11.25
N LEU A 157 -3.67 18.21 -11.98
CA LEU A 157 -4.12 16.82 -11.96
C LEU A 157 -3.45 16.13 -10.77
N PRO A 158 -4.21 15.60 -9.80
CA PRO A 158 -3.61 14.86 -8.70
C PRO A 158 -3.00 13.55 -9.22
N PRO A 159 -1.96 13.03 -8.56
CA PRO A 159 -1.54 11.65 -8.79
C PRO A 159 -2.70 10.69 -8.54
N ASP A 160 -2.72 9.58 -9.30
CA ASP A 160 -3.71 8.53 -9.09
C ASP A 160 -3.51 7.94 -7.67
N ARG A 161 -4.61 7.87 -6.91
CA ARG A 161 -4.60 7.32 -5.54
C ARG A 161 -5.32 5.97 -5.46
N ARG A 162 -5.85 5.49 -6.58
CA ARG A 162 -6.58 4.21 -6.62
C ARG A 162 -5.60 3.06 -6.39
N ARG A 163 -6.15 1.91 -6.03
CA ARG A 163 -5.39 0.66 -5.91
C ARG A 163 -5.97 -0.38 -6.84
N PHE A 164 -5.12 -1.27 -7.36
CA PHE A 164 -5.53 -2.44 -8.11
C PHE A 164 -4.90 -3.71 -7.53
N LEU A 165 -3.60 -3.71 -7.28
CA LEU A 165 -2.84 -4.86 -6.81
C LEU A 165 -2.84 -4.98 -5.29
N SER A 166 -2.81 -3.85 -4.59
CA SER A 166 -2.44 -3.78 -3.18
C SER A 166 -3.62 -3.59 -2.22
N LEU A 167 -3.40 -4.06 -0.99
CA LEU A 167 -3.99 -3.52 0.23
C LEU A 167 -3.07 -2.39 0.78
N PRO A 168 -3.57 -1.50 1.64
CA PRO A 168 -2.72 -0.57 2.34
C PRO A 168 -1.57 -1.27 3.09
N GLY A 169 -0.35 -0.77 2.88
CA GLY A 169 0.89 -1.36 3.38
C GLY A 169 1.57 -2.33 2.39
N GLY A 170 1.07 -2.42 1.15
CA GLY A 170 1.76 -3.08 0.04
C GLY A 170 1.53 -4.59 -0.07
N ALA A 171 0.73 -5.18 0.82
CA ALA A 171 0.34 -6.58 0.72
C ALA A 171 -0.53 -6.80 -0.54
N PRO A 172 -0.29 -7.86 -1.34
CA PRO A 172 -1.18 -8.17 -2.47
C PRO A 172 -2.61 -8.47 -2.01
N ARG A 173 -3.59 -8.11 -2.84
CA ARG A 173 -4.99 -8.45 -2.57
C ARG A 173 -5.19 -9.97 -2.53
N PRO A 174 -5.94 -10.49 -1.54
CA PRO A 174 -6.23 -11.92 -1.44
C PRO A 174 -6.82 -12.52 -2.72
N GLN A 175 -7.73 -11.81 -3.39
CA GLN A 175 -8.36 -12.29 -4.62
C GLN A 175 -7.36 -12.47 -5.77
N LEU A 176 -6.30 -11.64 -5.82
CA LEU A 176 -5.25 -11.77 -6.82
C LEU A 176 -4.30 -12.91 -6.48
N VAL A 177 -3.97 -13.08 -5.20
CA VAL A 177 -3.16 -14.21 -4.73
C VAL A 177 -3.86 -15.53 -5.02
N GLU A 178 -5.16 -15.63 -4.78
CA GLU A 178 -5.96 -16.81 -5.07
C GLU A 178 -6.08 -17.09 -6.58
N SER A 179 -6.43 -16.07 -7.36
CA SER A 179 -6.67 -16.25 -8.79
C SER A 179 -5.39 -16.46 -9.61
N LEU A 180 -4.30 -15.75 -9.31
CA LEU A 180 -3.05 -15.80 -10.06
C LEU A 180 -2.09 -16.85 -9.53
N LEU A 181 -1.98 -16.98 -8.20
CA LEU A 181 -0.98 -17.85 -7.57
C LEU A 181 -1.57 -19.16 -7.05
N ARG A 182 -2.90 -19.32 -7.05
CA ARG A 182 -3.61 -20.49 -6.49
C ARG A 182 -3.20 -20.74 -5.02
N ARG A 183 -3.09 -19.66 -4.25
CA ARG A 183 -2.74 -19.68 -2.83
C ARG A 183 -3.83 -19.03 -1.98
N ASN A 184 -4.02 -19.54 -0.77
CA ASN A 184 -4.81 -18.89 0.26
C ASN A 184 -4.00 -17.77 0.93
N VAL A 185 -4.66 -16.74 1.43
CA VAL A 185 -4.00 -15.69 2.24
C VAL A 185 -4.37 -15.85 3.71
N VAL A 186 -3.35 -15.88 4.56
CA VAL A 186 -3.50 -15.88 6.03
C VAL A 186 -2.93 -14.58 6.56
N THR A 187 -3.81 -13.71 7.07
CA THR A 187 -3.41 -12.47 7.73
C THR A 187 -3.21 -12.71 9.22
N LEU A 188 -2.04 -12.34 9.74
CA LEU A 188 -1.74 -12.51 11.13
C LEU A 188 -2.24 -11.34 11.97
N GLY A 189 -2.91 -11.62 13.10
CA GLY A 189 -3.26 -10.65 14.13
C GLY A 189 -2.16 -10.49 15.18
N GLY A 190 -2.26 -9.46 16.02
CA GLY A 190 -1.20 -9.01 16.94
C GLY A 190 -0.63 -10.05 17.92
N ARG A 191 -1.34 -11.16 18.19
CA ARG A 191 -0.89 -12.21 19.12
C ARG A 191 -0.37 -13.47 18.41
N MET A 192 -0.43 -13.53 17.08
CA MET A 192 -0.07 -14.73 16.34
C MET A 192 1.41 -14.74 15.98
N ASN A 193 2.06 -15.89 16.19
CA ASN A 193 3.46 -16.08 15.86
C ASN A 193 3.62 -16.46 14.37
N PRO A 194 4.35 -15.67 13.56
CA PRO A 194 4.58 -16.00 12.15
C PRO A 194 5.26 -17.36 11.91
N LEU A 195 6.11 -17.82 12.83
CA LEU A 195 6.75 -19.13 12.73
C LEU A 195 5.73 -20.27 12.77
N LEU A 196 4.76 -20.18 13.69
CA LEU A 196 3.71 -21.19 13.80
C LEU A 196 2.83 -21.19 12.55
N ALA A 197 2.46 -20.01 12.05
CA ALA A 197 1.69 -19.90 10.81
C ALA A 197 2.42 -20.49 9.60
N VAL A 198 3.75 -20.33 9.51
CA VAL A 198 4.56 -20.98 8.47
C VAL A 198 4.59 -22.49 8.66
N ALA A 199 4.80 -22.97 9.88
CA ALA A 199 4.82 -24.39 10.18
C ALA A 199 3.49 -25.06 9.80
N ASP A 200 2.36 -24.48 10.20
CA ASP A 200 1.02 -24.95 9.84
C ASP A 200 0.84 -24.97 8.31
N ALA A 201 1.23 -23.90 7.63
CA ALA A 201 1.15 -23.84 6.17
C ALA A 201 2.03 -24.87 5.47
N LEU A 202 3.18 -25.24 6.04
CA LEU A 202 4.02 -26.32 5.53
C LEU A 202 3.34 -27.69 5.70
N PHE A 203 2.67 -27.93 6.83
CA PHE A 203 1.91 -29.17 7.06
C PHE A 203 0.69 -29.30 6.13
N ASP A 204 0.01 -28.20 5.82
CA ASP A 204 -1.16 -28.17 4.93
C ASP A 204 -0.82 -28.22 3.42
N GLY A 205 0.45 -28.41 3.06
CA GLY A 205 0.89 -28.58 1.66
C GLY A 205 1.29 -27.29 0.94
N GLY A 206 1.52 -26.19 1.67
CA GLY A 206 2.33 -25.05 1.23
C GLY A 206 1.64 -24.00 0.37
N ALA A 207 0.38 -24.15 -0.02
CA ALA A 207 -0.30 -23.21 -0.90
C ALA A 207 -0.85 -21.96 -0.17
N THR A 208 0.00 -21.31 0.64
CA THR A 208 -0.40 -20.19 1.51
C THR A 208 0.55 -19.01 1.38
N MET A 209 -0.01 -17.80 1.32
CA MET A 209 0.69 -16.54 1.53
C MET A 209 0.34 -15.99 2.91
N ILE A 210 1.35 -15.76 3.73
CA ILE A 210 1.21 -15.25 5.09
C ILE A 210 1.51 -13.77 5.08
N ASP A 211 0.58 -12.98 5.61
CA ASP A 211 0.69 -11.54 5.79
C ASP A 211 0.92 -11.21 7.28
N PRO A 212 2.14 -10.83 7.68
CA PRO A 212 2.47 -10.63 9.08
C PRO A 212 2.14 -9.23 9.60
N ALA A 213 1.50 -8.37 8.79
CA ALA A 213 1.33 -6.95 9.13
C ALA A 213 0.62 -6.70 10.48
N GLY A 214 -0.38 -7.51 10.82
CA GLY A 214 -1.09 -7.37 12.09
C GLY A 214 -0.29 -7.90 13.28
N ALA A 215 0.53 -8.94 13.10
CA ALA A 215 1.42 -9.45 14.15
C ALA A 215 2.51 -8.44 14.54
N TYR A 216 2.96 -7.62 13.58
CA TYR A 216 3.98 -6.60 13.79
C TYR A 216 3.44 -5.17 13.90
N HIS A 217 2.12 -4.99 14.04
CA HIS A 217 1.49 -3.69 14.21
C HIS A 217 1.94 -2.64 13.18
N CYS A 218 2.00 -3.02 11.89
CA CYS A 218 2.59 -2.18 10.87
C CYS A 218 1.81 -0.86 10.66
N ALA A 219 2.48 0.27 10.90
CA ALA A 219 1.93 1.61 10.65
C ALA A 219 1.49 1.83 9.19
N CYS A 220 2.21 1.26 8.22
CA CYS A 220 1.83 1.35 6.80
C CYS A 220 0.49 0.70 6.47
N ALA A 221 0.05 -0.27 7.29
CA ALA A 221 -1.26 -0.90 7.22
C ALA A 221 -2.30 -0.18 8.10
N GLY A 222 -1.96 0.98 8.68
CA GLY A 222 -2.84 1.80 9.51
C GLY A 222 -2.96 1.36 10.97
N SER A 223 -2.06 0.50 11.45
CA SER A 223 -1.99 0.12 12.87
C SER A 223 -1.33 1.22 13.69
N ASP A 224 -1.93 1.61 14.81
CA ASP A 224 -1.47 2.71 15.68
C ASP A 224 -1.57 2.42 17.19
N GLY A 225 -1.57 1.13 17.56
CA GLY A 225 -1.68 0.67 18.94
C GLY A 225 -3.12 0.47 19.40
N GLU A 226 -4.04 1.30 18.93
CA GLU A 226 -5.48 1.13 19.13
C GLU A 226 -6.12 0.30 18.00
N ARG A 227 -5.76 0.59 16.75
CA ARG A 227 -6.28 -0.15 15.59
C ARG A 227 -5.37 -1.32 15.23
N SER A 228 -5.99 -2.46 14.94
CA SER A 228 -5.33 -3.57 14.25
C SER A 228 -5.00 -3.20 12.79
N ALA A 229 -4.07 -3.93 12.16
CA ALA A 229 -3.78 -3.73 10.74
C ALA A 229 -5.00 -3.98 9.82
N ALA A 230 -5.93 -4.84 10.23
CA ALA A 230 -7.17 -5.08 9.47
C ALA A 230 -8.09 -3.86 9.52
N GLU A 231 -8.31 -3.29 10.72
CA GLU A 231 -9.11 -2.07 10.90
C GLU A 231 -8.46 -0.86 10.25
N GLY A 232 -7.12 -0.74 10.37
CA GLY A 232 -6.33 0.30 9.72
C GLY A 232 -6.49 0.28 8.21
N ARG A 233 -6.35 -0.89 7.57
CA ARG A 233 -6.57 -1.05 6.12
C ARG A 233 -7.98 -0.63 5.70
N LEU A 234 -9.01 -1.08 6.44
CA LEU A 234 -10.38 -0.68 6.17
C LEU A 234 -10.59 0.84 6.31
N ALA A 235 -9.98 1.45 7.32
CA ALA A 235 -10.04 2.90 7.51
C ALA A 235 -9.37 3.65 6.35
N ILE A 236 -8.20 3.20 5.90
CA ILE A 236 -7.48 3.80 4.76
C ILE A 236 -8.27 3.63 3.46
N GLU A 237 -8.79 2.43 3.19
CA GLU A 237 -9.58 2.16 1.98
C GLU A 237 -10.83 3.04 1.88
N ARG A 238 -11.45 3.40 3.02
CA ARG A 238 -12.59 4.35 3.04
C ARG A 238 -12.21 5.77 2.64
N LEU A 239 -10.93 6.14 2.74
CA LEU A 239 -10.40 7.44 2.33
C LEU A 239 -9.95 7.45 0.86
N GLU A 240 -9.84 6.29 0.23
CA GLU A 240 -9.37 6.14 -1.14
C GLU A 240 -10.53 6.21 -2.14
N PRO A 241 -10.26 6.61 -3.41
CA PRO A 241 -11.26 6.49 -4.45
C PRO A 241 -11.55 5.00 -4.73
N ALA A 242 -12.64 4.73 -5.45
CA ALA A 242 -12.95 3.38 -5.90
C ALA A 242 -11.74 2.73 -6.59
N ARG A 243 -11.50 1.45 -6.26
CA ARG A 243 -10.38 0.67 -6.82
C ARG A 243 -10.38 0.73 -8.34
N ALA A 244 -9.19 0.76 -8.92
CA ALA A 244 -9.04 0.75 -10.37
C ALA A 244 -9.44 -0.63 -10.93
N GLY A 245 -9.94 -0.66 -12.17
CA GLY A 245 -10.27 -1.91 -12.87
C GLY A 245 -9.06 -2.63 -13.47
N SER A 246 -7.92 -1.95 -13.54
CA SER A 246 -6.65 -2.45 -14.05
C SER A 246 -5.49 -1.85 -13.27
N GLN A 247 -4.29 -2.40 -13.45
CA GLN A 247 -3.08 -1.86 -12.84
C GLN A 247 -2.88 -0.40 -13.25
N ILE A 248 -2.66 0.47 -12.25
CA ILE A 248 -2.45 1.91 -12.45
C ILE A 248 -0.97 2.28 -12.53
N PHE A 249 -0.10 1.39 -12.05
CA PHE A 249 1.33 1.65 -11.96
C PHE A 249 2.12 0.35 -12.14
N GLU A 250 2.91 0.29 -13.21
CA GLU A 250 3.81 -0.83 -13.50
C GLU A 250 5.23 -0.45 -13.11
N ALA A 251 5.87 -1.29 -12.29
CA ALA A 251 7.27 -1.12 -11.95
C ALA A 251 8.13 -1.27 -13.22
N PRO A 252 9.04 -0.32 -13.53
CA PRO A 252 10.04 -0.54 -14.56
C PRO A 252 10.87 -1.79 -14.23
N PRO A 253 11.25 -2.62 -15.21
CA PRO A 253 11.96 -3.88 -14.95
C PRO A 253 13.35 -3.69 -14.33
N TRP A 254 13.91 -2.48 -14.39
CA TRP A 254 15.19 -2.10 -13.79
C TRP A 254 15.05 -1.40 -12.43
N LEU A 255 13.83 -1.22 -11.91
CA LEU A 255 13.63 -0.64 -10.58
C LEU A 255 14.09 -1.64 -9.52
N ASP A 256 15.06 -1.25 -8.70
CA ASP A 256 15.53 -2.09 -7.60
C ASP A 256 14.55 -2.06 -6.42
N LEU A 257 13.81 -3.15 -6.26
CA LEU A 257 12.86 -3.35 -5.17
C LEU A 257 13.41 -4.29 -4.08
N ARG A 258 14.71 -4.56 -4.05
CA ARG A 258 15.33 -5.32 -2.97
C ARG A 258 15.27 -4.51 -1.66
N PRO A 259 15.03 -5.16 -0.51
CA PRO A 259 15.01 -4.48 0.77
C PRO A 259 16.40 -3.92 1.10
N THR A 260 16.43 -2.72 1.68
CA THR A 260 17.64 -2.21 2.34
C THR A 260 17.70 -2.82 3.71
N MET A 261 18.75 -3.60 3.97
CA MET A 261 18.95 -4.19 5.29
C MET A 261 19.49 -3.11 6.22
N PRO A 262 18.88 -2.87 7.40
CA PRO A 262 19.46 -2.00 8.39
C PRO A 262 20.80 -2.57 8.83
N ASP A 263 21.79 -1.71 9.09
CA ASP A 263 23.05 -2.13 9.69
C ASP A 263 22.77 -2.88 11.00
N ALA A 264 23.32 -4.08 11.13
CA ALA A 264 23.06 -4.98 12.26
C ALA A 264 23.34 -4.33 13.62
N ASP A 265 24.30 -3.40 13.66
CA ASP A 265 24.73 -2.68 14.87
C ASP A 265 23.74 -1.62 15.34
N THR A 266 22.79 -1.21 14.51
CA THR A 266 21.81 -0.20 14.92
C THR A 266 20.70 -0.79 15.79
N ILE A 267 20.40 -2.10 15.69
CA ILE A 267 19.17 -2.72 16.23
C ILE A 267 19.26 -2.88 17.75
N ASP A 268 19.10 -1.79 18.47
CA ASP A 268 18.80 -1.81 19.90
C ASP A 268 17.34 -2.24 20.11
N GLU A 269 17.14 -3.37 20.79
CA GLU A 269 15.84 -4.03 20.99
C GLU A 269 14.97 -3.39 22.09
N GLY A 270 15.54 -2.50 22.92
CA GLY A 270 14.85 -1.95 24.10
C GLY A 270 14.61 -0.45 24.07
N ALA A 271 15.29 0.30 23.21
CA ALA A 271 15.16 1.74 23.16
C ALA A 271 14.06 2.16 22.18
N PRO A 272 13.11 3.03 22.56
CA PRO A 272 12.34 3.78 21.57
C PRO A 272 13.36 4.55 20.72
N ARG A 273 13.62 4.06 19.51
CA ARG A 273 14.57 4.70 18.61
C ARG A 273 14.02 6.08 18.28
N GLU A 274 14.74 7.09 18.74
CA GLU A 274 14.69 8.42 18.16
C GLU A 274 15.17 8.26 16.71
N THR A 275 14.23 8.08 15.79
CA THR A 275 14.46 8.41 14.37
C THR A 275 15.13 9.79 14.35
N PRO A 276 16.02 10.10 13.40
CA PRO A 276 16.34 11.49 13.08
C PRO A 276 15.07 12.12 12.50
N VAL A 277 14.09 12.33 13.37
CA VAL A 277 12.88 13.09 13.14
C VAL A 277 13.40 14.50 13.10
N ALA A 278 13.43 15.09 11.92
CA ALA A 278 13.66 16.51 11.87
C ALA A 278 12.45 17.16 12.57
N PHE A 279 12.68 17.64 13.79
CA PHE A 279 11.73 18.45 14.53
C PHE A 279 11.39 19.68 13.68
N ALA A 280 10.11 20.05 13.69
CA ALA A 280 9.41 21.30 13.27
C ALA A 280 10.06 22.25 12.23
N ASP A 281 11.35 22.52 12.30
CA ASP A 281 12.14 23.35 11.40
C ASP A 281 12.55 22.67 10.08
N ALA A 282 12.31 21.37 9.88
CA ALA A 282 12.65 20.69 8.63
C ALA A 282 11.91 21.23 7.39
N ALA A 283 10.75 21.83 7.60
CA ALA A 283 10.00 22.52 6.56
C ALA A 283 10.54 23.95 6.27
N ARG A 284 11.63 24.36 6.94
CA ARG A 284 12.49 25.49 6.55
C ARG A 284 13.59 24.99 5.64
N ILE A 285 13.27 24.83 4.36
CA ILE A 285 14.24 25.25 3.35
C ILE A 285 13.90 26.72 3.09
N ASP A 286 14.32 27.58 4.02
CA ASP A 286 14.36 29.01 3.77
C ASP A 286 15.47 29.25 2.74
N PHE A 287 15.13 29.20 1.44
CA PHE A 287 15.86 30.01 0.49
C PHE A 287 15.64 31.45 0.92
N VAL A 288 16.63 32.03 1.61
CA VAL A 288 16.70 33.47 1.85
C VAL A 288 16.76 34.15 0.49
N VAL A 289 15.61 34.46 -0.08
CA VAL A 289 15.47 35.44 -1.15
C VAL A 289 15.54 36.80 -0.47
N PRO A 290 16.47 37.69 -0.84
CA PRO A 290 16.54 39.03 -0.26
C PRO A 290 15.20 39.73 -0.42
N ASP A 291 14.75 40.38 0.65
CA ASP A 291 13.45 41.02 0.78
C ASP A 291 13.20 41.99 -0.38
N GLY A 292 12.33 41.58 -1.29
CA GLY A 292 11.96 42.30 -2.49
C GLY A 292 10.49 42.04 -2.77
N ASP A 293 9.66 42.91 -2.20
CA ASP A 293 8.27 43.20 -2.58
C ASP A 293 7.43 42.02 -3.11
N ARG A 294 6.84 41.24 -2.18
CA ARG A 294 5.93 40.13 -2.49
C ARG A 294 4.58 40.65 -3.01
N THR A 295 4.53 40.89 -4.30
CA THR A 295 3.28 40.74 -5.07
C THR A 295 2.95 39.24 -5.15
N MET A 296 1.68 38.87 -4.99
CA MET A 296 1.19 37.49 -5.18
C MET A 296 1.46 37.04 -6.62
N ALA A 297 2.63 36.48 -6.86
CA ALA A 297 3.03 35.98 -8.16
C ALA A 297 2.27 34.70 -8.49
N ALA A 298 1.65 34.69 -9.67
CA ALA A 298 1.02 33.53 -10.27
C ALA A 298 1.94 32.31 -10.23
N ALA A 299 1.36 31.12 -10.05
CA ALA A 299 2.07 29.84 -10.01
C ALA A 299 3.08 29.74 -11.16
N GLN A 300 4.36 29.55 -10.83
CA GLN A 300 5.43 29.53 -11.82
C GLN A 300 5.26 28.33 -12.79
N PRO A 301 5.51 28.53 -14.10
CA PRO A 301 5.33 27.48 -15.12
C PRO A 301 6.16 26.20 -14.88
N ALA A 302 7.26 26.26 -14.13
CA ALA A 302 8.08 25.10 -13.78
C ALA A 302 7.35 24.09 -12.86
N GLN A 303 6.52 24.57 -11.92
CA GLN A 303 5.73 23.71 -11.03
C GLN A 303 4.59 22.99 -11.77
N ALA A 304 4.01 23.65 -12.78
CA ALA A 304 3.01 23.03 -13.64
C ALA A 304 3.60 21.89 -14.51
N ASP A 305 4.87 22.01 -14.93
CA ASP A 305 5.52 20.99 -15.74
C ASP A 305 5.95 19.78 -14.91
N ALA A 306 6.47 19.97 -13.69
CA ALA A 306 6.77 18.88 -12.76
C ALA A 306 5.51 18.07 -12.39
N ALA A 307 4.38 18.75 -12.10
CA ALA A 307 3.09 18.10 -11.84
C ALA A 307 2.56 17.33 -13.07
N ARG A 308 2.71 17.90 -14.29
CA ARG A 308 2.35 17.20 -15.54
C ARG A 308 3.21 15.96 -15.80
N ARG A 309 4.50 16.00 -15.46
CA ARG A 309 5.42 14.86 -15.60
C ARG A 309 5.15 13.78 -14.56
N MET A 310 4.84 14.16 -13.32
CA MET A 310 4.38 13.22 -12.28
C MET A 310 3.06 12.54 -12.67
N TYR A 311 2.15 13.24 -13.34
CA TYR A 311 0.94 12.63 -13.90
C TYR A 311 1.22 11.64 -15.04
N ALA A 312 2.32 11.83 -15.79
CA ALA A 312 2.74 10.86 -16.79
C ALA A 312 3.08 9.49 -16.18
N LEU A 313 3.43 9.39 -14.89
CA LEU A 313 3.60 8.11 -14.17
C LEU A 313 2.31 7.28 -14.14
N GLY A 314 1.15 7.92 -13.89
CA GLY A 314 -0.14 7.24 -13.86
C GLY A 314 -0.75 7.01 -15.25
N VAL A 315 -0.42 7.84 -16.24
CA VAL A 315 -1.05 7.80 -17.57
C VAL A 315 -0.24 7.06 -18.64
N ARG A 316 1.11 7.10 -18.61
CA ARG A 316 1.93 6.35 -19.59
C ARG A 316 1.89 4.84 -19.33
N THR A 317 1.66 4.42 -18.09
CA THR A 317 1.54 3.01 -17.67
C THR A 317 0.16 2.43 -17.95
N ALA A 318 -0.92 3.22 -17.82
CA ALA A 318 -2.28 2.79 -18.18
C ALA A 318 -2.53 2.65 -19.70
N ARG A 319 -1.70 3.30 -20.55
CA ARG A 319 -1.79 3.19 -22.01
C ARG A 319 -0.82 2.13 -22.56
N LYS A 320 -1.06 0.85 -22.26
CA LYS A 320 -0.51 -0.25 -23.08
C LYS A 320 -1.61 -0.91 -23.90
N ARG A 321 -1.31 -1.08 -25.19
CA ARG A 321 -2.18 -1.52 -26.30
C ARG A 321 -3.21 -2.58 -25.89
N VAL A 322 -4.47 -2.30 -26.21
CA VAL A 322 -5.44 -3.35 -26.52
C VAL A 322 -4.76 -4.32 -27.50
N PRO A 323 -4.64 -5.62 -27.19
CA PRO A 323 -4.16 -6.57 -28.17
C PRO A 323 -5.11 -6.50 -29.37
N GLN A 324 -4.61 -6.07 -30.53
CA GLN A 324 -5.33 -6.32 -31.77
C GLN A 324 -5.47 -7.83 -31.88
N ALA A 325 -6.72 -8.31 -31.88
CA ALA A 325 -7.02 -9.70 -32.12
C ALA A 325 -6.33 -10.13 -33.42
N PRO A 326 -5.52 -11.20 -33.43
CA PRO A 326 -4.94 -11.69 -34.66
C PRO A 326 -6.08 -12.09 -35.61
N PRO A 327 -6.04 -11.69 -36.90
CA PRO A 327 -7.00 -12.17 -37.86
C PRO A 327 -6.74 -13.65 -38.12
N GLY A 328 -7.81 -14.46 -37.95
CA GLY A 328 -8.00 -15.80 -38.51
C GLY A 328 -6.78 -16.72 -38.61
N ALA A 329 -6.68 -17.67 -37.68
CA ALA A 329 -5.92 -18.89 -37.91
C ALA A 329 -6.89 -20.07 -37.82
N ASP A 330 -7.15 -20.67 -38.98
CA ASP A 330 -7.92 -21.88 -39.14
C ASP A 330 -7.35 -23.04 -38.32
N SER A 331 -8.25 -23.78 -37.68
CA SER A 331 -7.96 -24.98 -36.91
C SER A 331 -7.50 -26.12 -37.83
N VAL A 332 -6.21 -26.47 -37.77
CA VAL A 332 -5.72 -27.75 -38.28
C VAL A 332 -5.45 -28.66 -37.09
N ALA A 333 -6.20 -29.75 -37.01
CA ALA A 333 -6.02 -30.81 -36.03
C ALA A 333 -4.67 -31.52 -36.25
N GLN A 334 -3.74 -31.40 -35.29
CA GLN A 334 -2.54 -32.21 -35.23
C GLN A 334 -2.82 -33.49 -34.44
N ALA A 335 -2.50 -34.64 -35.05
CA ALA A 335 -2.52 -35.95 -34.43
C ALA A 335 -1.39 -36.11 -33.39
N PRO A 336 -1.58 -36.90 -32.32
CA PRO A 336 -0.59 -37.07 -31.26
C PRO A 336 0.64 -37.87 -31.71
N ASP A 337 1.79 -37.45 -31.19
CA ASP A 337 3.14 -37.96 -31.42
C ASP A 337 3.34 -39.37 -30.80
N PRO A 338 3.79 -40.39 -31.57
CA PRO A 338 3.86 -41.80 -31.12
C PRO A 338 5.01 -42.15 -30.17
N HIS A 339 5.75 -41.20 -29.60
CA HIS A 339 6.96 -41.47 -28.79
C HIS A 339 6.88 -41.16 -27.29
N VAL A 340 5.68 -41.07 -26.70
CA VAL A 340 5.53 -40.98 -25.23
C VAL A 340 5.40 -42.39 -24.62
N PRO A 341 6.34 -42.86 -23.78
CA PRO A 341 6.22 -44.15 -23.11
C PRO A 341 5.12 -44.12 -22.03
N PRO A 342 4.36 -45.21 -21.83
CA PRO A 342 3.29 -45.27 -20.85
C PRO A 342 3.86 -45.26 -19.43
N THR A 343 3.39 -44.34 -18.60
CA THR A 343 3.69 -44.32 -17.16
C THR A 343 2.83 -45.37 -16.44
N SER A 344 3.48 -46.18 -15.60
CA SER A 344 2.89 -47.30 -14.85
C SER A 344 1.74 -46.89 -13.91
N PRO A 345 0.66 -47.69 -13.79
CA PRO A 345 -0.47 -47.42 -12.93
C PRO A 345 -0.27 -48.06 -11.55
N SER A 346 0.68 -47.57 -10.76
CA SER A 346 0.89 -48.11 -9.40
C SER A 346 1.38 -47.02 -8.45
N LEU A 347 0.44 -46.20 -7.98
CA LEU A 347 0.39 -45.56 -6.66
C LEU A 347 -0.90 -44.73 -6.60
N ARG A 348 -2.05 -45.42 -6.53
CA ARG A 348 -3.28 -44.81 -6.01
C ARG A 348 -3.09 -44.71 -4.51
N ALA A 349 -2.81 -43.49 -4.02
CA ALA A 349 -3.02 -43.17 -2.62
C ALA A 349 -4.50 -43.48 -2.30
N GLN A 350 -4.74 -44.41 -1.38
CA GLN A 350 -6.10 -44.65 -0.91
C GLN A 350 -6.58 -43.40 -0.17
N PRO A 351 -7.82 -42.94 -0.39
CA PRO A 351 -8.40 -41.89 0.42
C PRO A 351 -8.52 -42.42 1.85
N ILE A 352 -7.94 -41.68 2.80
CA ILE A 352 -8.21 -41.88 4.21
C ILE A 352 -9.60 -41.29 4.45
N ASP A 353 -10.62 -42.14 4.49
CA ASP A 353 -11.95 -41.77 4.98
C ASP A 353 -11.83 -41.47 6.48
N ARG A 354 -11.62 -40.20 6.81
CA ARG A 354 -11.88 -39.68 8.15
C ARG A 354 -13.35 -39.28 8.22
N GLU A 355 -14.14 -40.06 8.95
CA GLU A 355 -15.46 -39.64 9.41
C GLU A 355 -15.28 -38.38 10.27
N VAL A 356 -15.60 -37.22 9.71
CA VAL A 356 -15.78 -35.98 10.45
C VAL A 356 -17.20 -36.03 11.04
N PRO A 357 -17.39 -35.93 12.37
CA PRO A 357 -18.71 -35.79 12.93
C PRO A 357 -19.36 -34.53 12.36
N ARG A 358 -20.47 -34.70 11.63
CA ARG A 358 -21.31 -33.57 11.22
C ARG A 358 -21.85 -32.92 12.50
N ALA A 359 -21.27 -31.78 12.86
CA ALA A 359 -21.87 -30.89 13.83
C ALA A 359 -23.25 -30.48 13.31
N GLU A 360 -24.26 -30.79 14.12
CA GLU A 360 -25.65 -30.45 13.89
C GLU A 360 -25.82 -28.93 13.75
N SER A 361 -26.66 -28.55 12.80
CA SER A 361 -27.34 -27.26 12.62
C SER A 361 -26.68 -26.03 13.26
N ARG A 362 -25.86 -25.32 12.49
CA ARG A 362 -25.65 -23.88 12.70
C ARG A 362 -26.78 -23.13 12.00
N GLU A 363 -27.53 -22.38 12.78
CA GLU A 363 -28.47 -21.36 12.30
C GLU A 363 -27.80 -20.51 11.22
N SER A 364 -28.57 -20.14 10.20
CA SER A 364 -28.06 -19.32 9.11
C SER A 364 -27.56 -18.00 9.69
N PHE A 365 -26.42 -17.52 9.21
CA PHE A 365 -25.93 -16.18 9.55
C PHE A 365 -26.98 -15.08 9.26
N ALA A 366 -27.93 -15.34 8.35
CA ALA A 366 -29.06 -14.46 8.09
C ALA A 366 -30.05 -14.39 9.27
N ASP A 367 -30.23 -15.47 10.02
CA ASP A 367 -31.14 -15.54 11.17
C ASP A 367 -30.56 -14.78 12.37
N LEU A 368 -29.24 -14.87 12.57
CA LEU A 368 -28.52 -14.09 13.59
C LEU A 368 -28.55 -12.57 13.35
N ILE A 369 -28.69 -12.12 12.09
CA ILE A 369 -28.84 -10.70 11.75
C ILE A 369 -30.28 -10.22 11.95
N ALA A 370 -31.27 -11.08 11.74
CA ALA A 370 -32.68 -10.73 11.91
C ALA A 370 -33.05 -10.45 13.39
N ASP A 371 -32.46 -11.19 14.33
CA ASP A 371 -32.71 -11.00 15.76
C ASP A 371 -31.96 -9.81 16.38
N ALA A 372 -30.89 -9.33 15.75
CA ALA A 372 -30.07 -8.23 16.26
C ALA A 372 -30.58 -6.83 15.87
N LEU A 373 -31.53 -6.72 14.94
CA LEU A 373 -32.06 -5.44 14.47
C LEU A 373 -33.40 -5.12 15.15
N PRO A 374 -33.56 -3.94 15.78
CA PRO A 374 -34.86 -3.53 16.29
C PRO A 374 -35.87 -3.41 15.13
N PRO A 375 -37.15 -3.81 15.35
CA PRO A 375 -38.15 -3.75 14.30
C PRO A 375 -38.29 -2.31 13.79
N PRO A 376 -38.49 -2.12 12.47
CA PRO A 376 -38.62 -0.79 11.90
C PRO A 376 -39.84 -0.09 12.52
N VAL A 377 -39.59 1.01 13.22
CA VAL A 377 -40.64 1.90 13.72
C VAL A 377 -41.33 2.50 12.49
N ARG A 378 -42.50 1.96 12.14
CA ARG A 378 -43.40 2.58 11.15
C ARG A 378 -43.86 3.93 11.70
N ARG A 379 -43.15 5.01 11.33
CA ARG A 379 -43.73 6.35 11.36
C ARG A 379 -44.72 6.45 10.20
N THR A 380 -46.00 6.24 10.50
CA THR A 380 -47.09 6.72 9.66
C THR A 380 -47.09 8.25 9.72
N GLN A 381 -46.28 8.90 8.88
CA GLN A 381 -46.56 10.28 8.50
C GLN A 381 -47.68 10.24 7.46
N SER A 382 -48.84 10.75 7.83
CA SER A 382 -49.91 11.03 6.87
C SER A 382 -49.37 12.02 5.84
N VAL A 383 -49.60 11.71 4.57
CA VAL A 383 -49.23 12.57 3.42
C VAL A 383 -49.97 13.93 3.49
N ASP A 384 -50.99 14.07 4.32
CA ASP A 384 -51.78 15.30 4.47
C ASP A 384 -51.08 16.43 5.24
N ASP A 385 -49.99 16.15 5.98
CA ASP A 385 -49.29 17.20 6.76
C ASP A 385 -48.26 18.02 5.96
N LEU A 386 -47.98 17.64 4.70
CA LEU A 386 -46.99 18.33 3.86
C LEU A 386 -47.53 19.51 3.04
N PHE A 387 -48.83 19.84 3.16
CA PHE A 387 -49.47 20.91 2.36
C PHE A 387 -50.21 22.01 3.16
N ARG A 388 -50.09 22.08 4.49
CA ARG A 388 -50.55 23.26 5.24
C ARG A 388 -49.49 24.36 5.20
N ARG A 389 -49.67 25.29 4.25
CA ARG A 389 -49.07 26.63 4.27
C ARG A 389 -49.74 27.46 5.36
N ASP A 390 -48.91 28.08 6.20
CA ASP A 390 -49.16 29.41 6.78
C ASP A 390 -47.96 30.30 6.43
#